data_AF-A0A9D3T643-F1
#
_entry.id   AF-A0A9D3T643-F1
#
_cell.length_a   1.000
_cell.length_b   1.000
_cell.length_c   1.000
_cell.angle_alpha   90.00
_cell.angle_beta   90.00
_cell.angle_gamma   90.00
#
_symmetry.space_group_name_H-M   'P 1'
#
loop_
_entity.id
_entity.type
_entity.pdbx_description
1 polymer ?
#
loop_
_entity_poly.entity_id
_entity_poly.type
_entity_poly.pdbx_seq_one_letter_code
_entity_poly.pdbx_strand_id
1 'polypeptide(L)'
;MAGEKEKGQRKVMDTQRLAALLQRGGGRTLVIDSRTFSEYNASHVLSSVNICCSKLVKRRLQQDKVSITELLQPNSKVKVNLCRKQEVVVYDQSTKDASLLSKDSFVCILLGKLEGSFQQVSLLTDVSVTSQSECWFKMSGEEDWESGDSLRQRSAARMLEG
;
A
#
# COMPACT_ATOMS: atom_id res chain seq x y z
N MET A 1 -28.33 -20.78 8.02
CA MET A 1 -27.88 -20.17 6.76
C MET A 1 -27.12 -18.90 7.13
N ALA A 2 -25.79 -18.89 6.95
CA ALA A 2 -24.96 -17.74 7.31
C ALA A 2 -25.08 -16.69 6.21
N GLY A 3 -25.51 -15.48 6.58
CA GLY A 3 -25.80 -14.40 5.66
C GLY A 3 -24.62 -14.09 4.74
N GLU A 4 -24.89 -14.11 3.44
CA GLU A 4 -24.08 -13.42 2.46
C GLU A 4 -24.14 -11.94 2.78
N LYS A 5 -23.12 -11.44 3.49
CA LYS A 5 -22.86 -10.00 3.49
C LYS A 5 -22.49 -9.64 2.06
N GLU A 6 -23.40 -8.99 1.34
CA GLU A 6 -23.05 -8.22 0.15
C GLU A 6 -21.81 -7.40 0.49
N LYS A 7 -20.67 -7.77 -0.11
CA LYS A 7 -19.45 -7.00 0.03
C LYS A 7 -19.71 -5.68 -0.69
N GLY A 8 -20.11 -4.68 0.09
CA GLY A 8 -20.22 -3.30 -0.35
C GLY A 8 -18.96 -2.89 -1.11
N GLN A 9 -19.13 -1.99 -2.08
CA GLN A 9 -18.04 -1.43 -2.87
C GLN A 9 -16.83 -1.17 -1.98
N ARG A 10 -15.69 -1.74 -2.37
CA ARG A 10 -14.42 -1.53 -1.66
C ARG A 10 -14.14 -0.04 -1.63
N LYS A 11 -13.79 0.49 -0.46
CA LYS A 11 -13.45 1.90 -0.32
C LYS A 11 -12.19 2.17 -1.13
N VAL A 12 -12.23 3.22 -1.94
CA VAL A 12 -11.08 3.68 -2.73
C VAL A 12 -10.56 5.00 -2.18
N MET A 13 -9.27 5.24 -2.40
CA MET A 13 -8.59 6.48 -2.05
C MET A 13 -7.76 6.93 -3.23
N ASP A 14 -7.74 8.23 -3.50
CA ASP A 14 -6.85 8.84 -4.49
C ASP A 14 -5.51 9.24 -3.88
N THR A 15 -4.52 9.42 -4.76
CA THR A 15 -3.14 9.72 -4.41
C THR A 15 -3.00 11.10 -3.73
N GLN A 16 -3.80 12.10 -4.12
CA GLN A 16 -3.75 13.45 -3.52
C GLN A 16 -4.20 13.43 -2.07
N ARG A 17 -5.29 12.70 -1.79
CA ARG A 17 -5.84 12.52 -0.45
C ARG A 17 -4.88 11.78 0.45
N LEU A 18 -4.21 10.74 -0.05
CA LEU A 18 -3.16 10.07 0.71
C LEU A 18 -2.02 11.03 1.06
N ALA A 19 -1.55 11.83 0.10
CA ALA A 19 -0.48 12.81 0.35
C ALA A 19 -0.88 13.82 1.44
N ALA A 20 -2.11 14.34 1.39
CA ALA A 20 -2.63 15.24 2.41
C ALA A 20 -2.72 14.59 3.80
N LEU A 21 -3.07 13.29 3.89
CA LEU A 21 -3.11 12.55 5.16
C LEU A 21 -1.71 12.38 5.76
N LEU A 22 -0.72 12.08 4.92
CA LEU A 22 0.68 11.91 5.34
C LEU A 22 1.27 13.25 5.81
N GLN A 23 1.04 14.34 5.07
CA GLN A 23 1.50 15.69 5.42
C GLN A 23 0.91 16.23 6.74
N ARG A 24 -0.31 15.82 7.10
CA ARG A 24 -0.97 16.21 8.37
C ARG A 24 -0.41 15.50 9.61
N GLY A 25 0.70 14.77 9.48
CA GLY A 25 1.42 14.19 10.60
C GLY A 25 1.16 12.71 10.86
N GLY A 26 0.62 11.96 9.88
CA GLY A 26 0.72 10.50 9.71
C GLY A 26 0.29 9.54 10.84
N GLY A 27 0.02 10.02 12.06
CA GLY A 27 -0.03 9.19 13.27
C GLY A 27 -1.25 8.26 13.37
N ARG A 28 -2.11 8.24 12.34
CA ARG A 28 -3.32 7.41 12.27
C ARG A 28 -3.49 6.72 10.92
N THR A 29 -2.55 6.85 9.99
CA THR A 29 -2.62 6.24 8.66
C THR A 29 -1.58 5.14 8.55
N LEU A 30 -2.01 3.92 8.27
CA LEU A 30 -1.16 2.78 7.99
C LEU A 30 -1.16 2.55 6.48
N VAL A 31 -0.02 2.83 5.84
CA VAL A 31 0.14 2.56 4.41
C VAL A 31 0.77 1.19 4.23
N ILE A 32 0.15 0.33 3.42
CA ILE A 32 0.62 -1.02 3.12
C ILE A 32 1.00 -1.09 1.65
N ASP A 33 2.27 -1.38 1.40
CA ASP A 33 2.78 -1.68 0.06
C ASP A 33 2.63 -3.18 -0.20
N SER A 34 1.79 -3.55 -1.16
CA SER A 34 1.56 -4.95 -1.53
C SER A 34 2.44 -5.45 -2.68
N ARG A 35 3.35 -4.63 -3.21
CA ARG A 35 4.24 -4.99 -4.33
C ARG A 35 5.32 -5.97 -3.91
N THR A 36 6.10 -6.44 -4.88
CA THR A 36 7.22 -7.34 -4.59
C THR A 36 8.29 -6.64 -3.74
N PHE A 37 9.12 -7.44 -3.07
CA PHE A 37 10.23 -6.90 -2.26
C PHE A 37 11.16 -6.00 -3.08
N SER A 38 11.46 -6.39 -4.33
CA SER A 38 12.33 -5.59 -5.20
C SER A 38 11.73 -4.21 -5.52
N GLU A 39 10.43 -4.16 -5.85
CA GLU A 39 9.74 -2.89 -6.13
C GLU A 39 9.71 -1.98 -4.91
N TYR A 40 9.41 -2.53 -3.73
CA TYR A 40 9.41 -1.79 -2.48
C TYR A 40 10.78 -1.19 -2.15
N ASN A 41 11.86 -1.95 -2.34
CA ASN A 41 13.20 -1.44 -2.08
C ASN A 41 13.69 -0.44 -3.14
N ALA A 42 13.18 -0.52 -4.37
CA ALA A 42 13.48 0.47 -5.40
C ALA A 42 12.86 1.84 -5.08
N SER A 43 11.60 1.85 -4.61
CA SER A 43 10.91 3.05 -4.13
C SER A 43 9.66 2.64 -3.35
N HIS A 44 9.26 3.41 -2.34
CA HIS A 44 8.01 3.20 -1.62
C HIS A 44 7.55 4.48 -0.94
N VAL A 45 6.26 4.55 -0.58
CA VAL A 45 5.69 5.65 0.20
C VAL A 45 6.34 5.71 1.58
N LEU A 46 6.69 6.91 2.08
CA LEU A 46 7.31 7.09 3.39
C LEU A 46 6.53 6.37 4.50
N SER A 47 7.25 5.64 5.34
CA SER A 47 6.68 4.92 6.50
C SER A 47 5.61 3.88 6.14
N SER A 48 5.53 3.45 4.88
CA SER A 48 4.71 2.32 4.49
C SER A 48 5.29 0.99 5.01
N VAL A 49 4.44 -0.02 5.11
CA VAL A 49 4.80 -1.37 5.51
C VAL A 49 4.66 -2.29 4.32
N ASN A 50 5.74 -3.00 3.95
CA ASN A 50 5.68 -3.96 2.87
C ASN A 50 5.07 -5.29 3.33
N ILE A 51 4.00 -5.70 2.64
CA ILE A 51 3.48 -7.06 2.70
C ILE A 51 3.63 -7.63 1.29
N CYS A 52 4.77 -8.27 1.03
CA CYS A 52 5.16 -8.64 -0.33
C CYS A 52 4.14 -9.56 -1.01
N CYS A 53 3.77 -9.24 -2.26
CA CYS A 53 3.04 -10.16 -3.14
C CYS A 53 3.92 -11.36 -3.50
N SER A 54 3.83 -12.44 -2.71
CA SER A 54 4.52 -13.70 -2.98
C SER A 54 3.56 -14.89 -2.87
N LYS A 55 3.85 -15.95 -3.64
CA LYS A 55 3.07 -17.21 -3.59
C LYS A 55 2.99 -17.77 -2.17
N LEU A 56 4.07 -17.69 -1.40
CA LEU A 56 4.14 -18.20 -0.04
C LEU A 56 3.25 -17.38 0.91
N VAL A 57 3.36 -16.05 0.89
CA VAL A 57 2.54 -15.18 1.76
C VAL A 57 1.07 -15.31 1.39
N LYS A 58 0.72 -15.30 0.10
CA LYS A 58 -0.64 -15.55 -0.38
C LYS A 58 -1.20 -16.87 0.17
N ARG A 59 -0.46 -17.97 0.02
CA ARG A 59 -0.89 -19.29 0.50
C ARG A 59 -1.08 -19.31 2.01
N ARG A 60 -0.14 -18.73 2.78
CA ARG A 60 -0.26 -18.70 4.25
C ARG A 60 -1.44 -17.85 4.73
N LEU A 61 -1.71 -16.73 4.06
CA LEU A 61 -2.89 -15.89 4.33
C LEU A 61 -4.19 -16.63 4.00
N GLN A 62 -4.25 -17.32 2.87
CA GLN A 62 -5.43 -18.10 2.48
C GLN A 62 -5.71 -19.26 3.45
N GLN A 63 -4.65 -19.90 3.96
CA GLN A 63 -4.74 -21.03 4.90
C GLN A 63 -4.85 -20.58 6.37
N ASP A 64 -4.94 -19.27 6.65
CA ASP A 64 -4.94 -18.72 8.01
C ASP A 64 -3.75 -19.19 8.88
N LYS A 65 -2.61 -19.48 8.23
CA LYS A 65 -1.35 -19.88 8.87
C LYS A 65 -0.48 -18.70 9.27
N VAL A 66 -0.90 -17.49 8.91
CA VAL A 66 -0.31 -16.22 9.34
C VAL A 66 -1.42 -15.18 9.34
N SER A 67 -1.49 -14.40 10.40
CA SER A 67 -2.42 -13.27 10.52
C SER A 67 -1.79 -11.99 9.96
N ILE A 68 -2.62 -11.02 9.57
CA ILE A 68 -2.12 -9.72 9.14
C ILE A 68 -1.39 -8.99 10.27
N THR A 69 -1.86 -9.15 11.50
CA THR A 69 -1.22 -8.56 12.68
C THR A 69 0.19 -9.08 12.88
N GLU A 70 0.44 -10.37 12.65
CA GLU A 70 1.79 -10.98 12.70
C GLU A 70 2.68 -10.53 11.54
N LEU A 71 2.12 -10.20 10.37
CA LEU A 71 2.90 -9.63 9.27
C LEU A 71 3.28 -8.17 9.50
N LEU A 72 2.47 -7.43 10.25
CA LEU A 72 2.72 -6.03 10.56
C LEU A 72 3.65 -5.84 11.78
N GLN A 73 3.59 -6.74 12.78
CA GLN A 73 4.39 -6.65 14.02
C GLN A 73 5.92 -6.58 13.85
N PRO A 74 6.57 -7.33 12.92
CA PRO A 74 8.01 -7.28 12.72
C PRO A 74 8.51 -5.91 12.26
N ASN A 75 7.64 -5.10 11.64
CA ASN A 75 7.94 -3.74 11.21
C ASN A 75 7.83 -2.77 12.39
N SER A 76 8.79 -2.85 13.32
CA SER A 76 8.88 -2.08 14.58
C SER A 76 8.81 -0.55 14.44
N LYS A 77 8.91 -0.02 13.22
CA LYS A 77 8.77 1.41 12.90
C LYS A 77 7.32 1.89 12.93
N VAL A 78 6.33 1.00 12.76
CA VAL A 78 4.92 1.38 12.64
C VAL A 78 4.13 0.85 13.82
N LYS A 79 3.69 1.75 14.71
CA LYS A 79 2.79 1.40 15.81
C LYS A 79 1.40 1.09 15.24
N VAL A 80 1.15 -0.18 14.94
CA VAL A 80 -0.18 -0.66 14.56
C VAL A 80 -1.08 -0.59 15.78
N ASN A 81 -2.13 0.23 15.70
CA ASN A 81 -3.09 0.40 16.77
C ASN A 81 -4.43 -0.18 16.36
N LEU A 82 -4.58 -1.49 16.58
CA LEU A 82 -5.79 -2.27 16.26
C LEU A 82 -7.04 -1.80 17.03
N CYS A 83 -6.88 -0.96 18.05
CA CYS A 83 -7.95 -0.50 18.93
C CYS A 83 -8.54 0.86 18.52
N ARG A 84 -7.89 1.59 17.60
CA ARG A 84 -8.35 2.92 17.13
C ARG A 84 -8.82 2.86 15.67
N LYS A 85 -9.59 3.88 15.24
CA LYS A 85 -10.02 4.12 13.84
C LYS A 85 -8.82 4.40 12.90
N GLN A 86 -7.79 3.56 12.92
CA GLN A 86 -6.61 3.66 12.05
C GLN A 86 -7.07 3.49 10.60
N GLU A 87 -6.67 4.43 9.75
CA GLU A 87 -6.98 4.40 8.33
C GLU A 87 -5.91 3.57 7.63
N VAL A 88 -6.30 2.42 7.12
CA VAL A 88 -5.42 1.53 6.36
C VAL A 88 -5.58 1.81 4.88
N VAL A 89 -4.47 2.06 4.20
CA VAL A 89 -4.42 2.29 2.76
C VAL A 89 -3.50 1.25 2.15
N VAL A 90 -4.01 0.44 1.24
CA VAL A 90 -3.23 -0.56 0.51
C VAL A 90 -2.99 -0.04 -0.90
N TYR A 91 -1.79 -0.20 -1.42
CA TYR A 91 -1.51 0.09 -2.83
C TYR A 91 -0.69 -1.04 -3.48
N ASP A 92 -0.80 -1.12 -4.80
CA ASP A 92 -0.03 -2.00 -5.66
C ASP A 92 0.45 -1.24 -6.90
N GLN A 93 1.07 -1.96 -7.84
CA GLN A 93 1.67 -1.36 -9.03
C GLN A 93 0.64 -0.99 -10.11
N SER A 94 -0.51 -1.67 -10.18
CA SER A 94 -1.35 -1.69 -11.39
C SER A 94 -2.86 -1.63 -11.16
N THR A 95 -3.33 -1.68 -9.91
CA THR A 95 -4.77 -1.63 -9.67
C THR A 95 -5.29 -0.21 -9.82
N LYS A 96 -5.98 0.01 -10.95
CA LYS A 96 -6.65 1.28 -11.26
C LYS A 96 -8.06 1.36 -10.68
N ASP A 97 -8.72 0.22 -10.54
CA ASP A 97 -10.08 0.12 -10.06
C ASP A 97 -10.24 -1.13 -9.19
N ALA A 98 -10.78 -0.94 -7.99
CA ALA A 98 -11.07 -2.01 -7.04
C ALA A 98 -12.12 -3.01 -7.58
N SER A 99 -12.96 -2.61 -8.54
CA SER A 99 -13.97 -3.47 -9.16
C SER A 99 -13.35 -4.54 -10.08
N LEU A 100 -12.16 -4.27 -10.64
CA LEU A 100 -11.45 -5.14 -11.57
C LEU A 100 -10.58 -6.19 -10.86
N LEU A 101 -10.50 -6.13 -9.52
CA LEU A 101 -9.70 -7.08 -8.76
C LEU A 101 -10.29 -8.48 -8.82
N SER A 102 -9.51 -9.43 -9.35
CA SER A 102 -9.83 -10.85 -9.28
C SER A 102 -9.93 -11.30 -7.81
N LYS A 103 -10.91 -12.16 -7.50
CA LYS A 103 -11.11 -12.72 -6.15
C LYS A 103 -9.89 -13.49 -5.64
N ASP A 104 -9.11 -14.06 -6.54
CA ASP A 104 -7.86 -14.79 -6.22
C ASP A 104 -6.60 -13.90 -6.32
N SER A 105 -6.74 -12.61 -6.62
CA SER A 105 -5.58 -11.70 -6.57
C SER A 105 -5.07 -11.55 -5.14
N PHE A 106 -3.75 -11.37 -5.00
CA PHE A 106 -3.12 -11.16 -3.71
C PHE A 106 -3.72 -9.96 -2.96
N VAL A 107 -3.89 -8.83 -3.66
CA VAL A 107 -4.49 -7.60 -3.14
C VAL A 107 -5.92 -7.84 -2.66
N CYS A 108 -6.72 -8.61 -3.40
CA CYS A 108 -8.08 -8.95 -3.00
C CYS A 108 -8.11 -9.73 -1.67
N ILE A 109 -7.23 -10.73 -1.53
CA ILE A 109 -7.10 -11.56 -0.34
C ILE A 109 -6.58 -10.73 0.84
N LEU A 110 -5.54 -9.93 0.63
CA LEU A 110 -4.94 -9.06 1.63
C LEU A 110 -5.97 -8.08 2.21
N LEU A 111 -6.69 -7.38 1.33
CA LEU A 111 -7.78 -6.49 1.72
C LEU A 111 -8.86 -7.22 2.50
N GLY A 112 -9.24 -8.44 2.10
CA GLY A 112 -10.23 -9.23 2.85
C GLY A 112 -9.79 -9.58 4.28
N LYS A 113 -8.49 -9.83 4.50
CA LYS A 113 -7.95 -10.07 5.85
C LYS A 113 -7.83 -8.78 6.67
N LEU A 114 -7.50 -7.67 6.01
CA LEU A 114 -7.45 -6.34 6.63
C LEU A 114 -8.85 -5.87 7.05
N GLU A 115 -9.86 -6.04 6.21
CA GLU A 115 -11.28 -5.72 6.51
C GLU A 115 -11.79 -6.50 7.73
N GLY A 116 -11.23 -7.69 8.01
CA GLY A 116 -11.53 -8.46 9.22
C GLY A 116 -10.87 -7.92 10.50
N SER A 117 -9.82 -7.11 10.37
CA SER A 117 -9.01 -6.60 11.49
C SER A 117 -9.16 -5.09 11.73
N PHE A 118 -9.54 -4.32 10.70
CA PHE A 118 -9.60 -2.86 10.70
C PHE A 118 -10.94 -2.37 10.17
N GLN A 119 -11.44 -1.27 10.74
CA GLN A 119 -12.72 -0.67 10.32
C GLN A 119 -12.61 0.20 9.07
N GLN A 120 -11.43 0.78 8.81
CA GLN A 120 -11.21 1.68 7.68
C GLN A 120 -10.08 1.14 6.81
N VAL A 121 -10.45 0.42 5.76
CA VAL A 121 -9.51 -0.12 4.76
C VAL A 121 -9.88 0.47 3.41
N SER A 122 -8.91 1.08 2.74
CA SER A 122 -9.09 1.65 1.40
C SER A 122 -8.01 1.14 0.46
N LEU A 123 -8.36 0.94 -0.80
CA LEU A 123 -7.39 0.69 -1.87
C LEU A 123 -7.00 2.03 -2.51
N LEU A 124 -5.70 2.27 -2.66
CA LEU A 124 -5.21 3.39 -3.45
C LEU A 124 -5.48 3.10 -4.93
N THR A 125 -6.31 3.93 -5.54
CA THR A 125 -6.61 3.91 -6.97
C THR A 125 -6.07 5.20 -7.57
N ASP A 126 -5.71 5.18 -8.86
CA ASP A 126 -5.09 6.31 -9.57
C ASP A 126 -3.60 6.52 -9.31
N VAL A 127 -2.84 5.43 -9.40
CA VAL A 127 -1.39 5.43 -9.58
C VAL A 127 -1.10 5.22 -11.08
N SER A 128 -1.32 6.25 -11.91
CA SER A 128 -0.81 6.22 -13.29
C SER A 128 0.71 6.15 -13.28
N VAL A 129 1.32 5.25 -14.05
CA VAL A 129 2.77 4.91 -14.03
C VAL A 129 3.67 6.16 -14.05
N THR A 130 3.25 7.20 -14.76
CA THR A 130 3.95 8.51 -14.85
C THR A 130 3.83 9.36 -13.58
N SER A 131 2.72 9.25 -12.84
CA SER A 131 2.49 9.94 -11.57
C SER A 131 2.94 9.13 -10.35
N GLN A 132 3.22 7.82 -10.48
CA GLN A 132 3.69 7.00 -9.35
C GLN A 132 5.03 7.50 -8.85
N SER A 133 5.99 7.73 -9.75
CA SER A 133 7.32 8.20 -9.37
C SER A 133 7.26 9.58 -8.71
N GLU A 134 6.61 10.57 -9.33
CA GLU A 134 6.50 11.92 -8.78
C GLU A 134 5.75 11.96 -7.45
N CYS A 135 4.63 11.24 -7.35
CA CYS A 135 3.81 11.28 -6.15
C CYS A 135 4.39 10.45 -5.01
N TRP A 136 5.04 9.31 -5.31
CA TRP A 136 5.80 8.58 -4.30
C TRP A 136 7.00 9.37 -3.83
N PHE A 137 7.73 10.06 -4.71
CA PHE A 137 8.85 10.92 -4.29
C PHE A 137 8.37 12.05 -3.36
N LYS A 138 7.25 12.71 -3.72
CA LYS A 138 6.59 13.70 -2.85
C LYS A 138 6.14 13.10 -1.52
N MET A 139 5.60 11.89 -1.52
CA MET A 139 5.20 11.19 -0.30
C MET A 139 6.39 10.65 0.50
N SER A 140 7.55 10.47 -0.12
CA SER A 140 8.81 10.03 0.49
C SER A 140 9.48 11.12 1.32
N GLY A 141 9.08 12.38 1.16
CA GLY A 141 9.61 13.52 1.93
C GLY A 141 10.96 14.05 1.46
N GLU A 142 11.38 13.77 0.22
CA GLU A 142 12.52 14.47 -0.39
C GLU A 142 12.04 15.86 -0.88
N GLU A 143 12.27 16.90 -0.08
CA GLU A 143 11.73 18.26 -0.28
C GLU A 143 12.46 19.10 -1.37
N ASP A 144 13.45 18.57 -2.07
CA ASP A 144 14.30 19.37 -2.98
C ASP A 144 14.07 19.04 -4.46
N TRP A 145 13.05 19.65 -5.06
CA TRP A 145 12.82 19.56 -6.52
C TRP A 145 13.50 20.70 -7.31
N GLU A 146 13.74 21.86 -6.73
CA GLU A 146 14.18 23.04 -7.50
C GLU A 146 15.68 23.35 -7.46
N SER A 147 16.52 22.55 -6.79
CA SER A 147 17.98 22.84 -6.72
C SER A 147 18.96 21.67 -6.86
N GLY A 148 18.52 20.47 -7.25
CA GLY A 148 19.38 19.27 -7.24
C GLY A 148 19.66 18.63 -8.62
N ASP A 149 20.85 18.89 -9.15
CA ASP A 149 21.61 18.22 -10.23
C ASP A 149 20.92 17.12 -11.09
N SER A 150 20.73 17.43 -12.38
CA SER A 150 20.04 16.64 -13.42
C SER A 150 20.63 15.24 -13.68
N LEU A 151 21.84 14.96 -13.20
CA LEU A 151 22.52 13.68 -13.41
C LEU A 151 21.93 12.52 -12.59
N ARG A 152 21.40 12.79 -11.39
CA ARG A 152 20.87 11.74 -10.49
C ARG A 152 19.46 11.29 -10.90
N GLN A 153 18.67 12.21 -11.46
CA GLN A 153 17.32 11.95 -12.01
C GLN A 153 17.37 10.93 -13.16
N ARG A 154 18.40 11.01 -14.01
CA ARG A 154 18.58 10.07 -15.14
C ARG A 154 19.03 8.68 -14.69
N SER A 155 19.70 8.56 -13.55
CA SER A 155 20.25 7.28 -13.08
C SER A 155 19.18 6.39 -12.44
N ALA A 156 18.19 6.96 -11.76
CA ALA A 156 17.07 6.20 -11.20
C ALA A 156 16.10 5.69 -12.28
N ALA A 157 15.82 6.51 -13.30
CA ALA A 157 15.00 6.10 -14.44
C ALA A 157 15.67 4.99 -15.29
N ARG A 158 17.00 5.04 -15.48
CA ARG A 158 17.74 4.01 -16.24
C ARG A 158 17.85 2.66 -15.53
N MET A 159 17.77 2.61 -14.21
CA MET A 159 17.82 1.32 -13.49
C MET A 159 16.52 0.51 -13.62
N LEU A 160 15.43 1.11 -14.08
CA LEU A 160 14.13 0.44 -14.25
C LEU A 160 13.84 0.00 -15.70
N GLU A 161 14.72 0.32 -16.66
CA GLU A 161 14.61 -0.10 -18.06
C GLU A 161 15.57 -1.26 -18.43
N GLY A 162 16.16 -1.94 -17.44
CA GLY A 162 17.09 -3.07 -17.62
C GLY A 162 16.49 -4.42 -17.23
#